data_AF-A0A4Q0S6R0-F1
#
_entry.id   AF-A0A4Q0S6R0-F1
#
_cell.length_a   1.000
_cell.length_b   1.000
_cell.length_c   1.000
_cell.angle_alpha   90.00
_cell.angle_beta   90.00
_cell.angle_gamma   90.00
#
_symmetry.space_group_name_H-M   'P 1'
#
loop_
_entity.id
_entity.type
_entity.pdbx_description
1 polymer ?
#
loop_
_entity_poly.entity_id
_entity_poly.type
_entity_poly.pdbx_seq_one_letter_code
_entity_poly.pdbx_strand_id
1 'polypeptide(L)'
;IMKRRVMMIAGTLAAASLLAGCQQETNAPEPVRPVLSMVAKPNSGDSTVAVGVVEPRYKTNLGFRVLGRLTSRPVYVGDIVSEGKIIGTIDSTAL
;
A
#
# COMPACT_ATOMS: atom_id res chain seq x y z
N ILE A 1 -20.77 58.45 70.99
CA ILE A 1 -19.52 57.91 70.36
C ILE A 1 -19.57 56.39 70.10
N MET A 2 -20.03 55.54 71.05
CA MET A 2 -20.01 54.07 70.91
C MET A 2 -20.80 53.52 69.72
N LYS A 3 -22.02 54.03 69.44
CA LYS A 3 -22.86 53.57 68.32
C LYS A 3 -22.18 53.72 66.95
N ARG A 4 -21.35 54.76 66.79
CA ARG A 4 -20.63 55.06 65.53
C ARG A 4 -19.43 54.14 65.31
N ARG A 5 -18.79 53.65 66.38
CA ARG A 5 -17.73 52.62 66.31
C ARG A 5 -18.29 51.23 66.00
N VAL A 6 -19.44 50.88 66.58
CA VAL A 6 -20.12 49.60 66.30
C VAL A 6 -20.57 49.52 64.83
N MET A 7 -21.10 50.61 64.27
CA MET A 7 -21.52 50.66 62.87
C MET A 7 -20.34 50.56 61.87
N MET A 8 -19.19 51.14 62.20
CA MET A 8 -17.96 51.01 61.39
C MET A 8 -17.43 49.57 61.38
N ILE A 9 -17.39 48.91 62.55
CA ILE A 9 -16.92 47.53 62.67
C ILE A 9 -17.84 46.56 61.92
N ALA A 10 -19.17 46.75 62.04
CA ALA A 10 -20.14 45.95 61.31
C ALA A 10 -20.01 46.13 59.78
N GLY A 11 -19.76 47.36 59.31
CA GLY A 11 -19.52 47.64 57.90
C GLY A 11 -18.26 46.96 57.35
N THR A 12 -17.16 47.02 58.09
CA THR A 12 -15.90 46.35 57.69
C THR A 12 -16.03 44.83 57.66
N LEU A 13 -16.78 44.24 58.61
CA LEU A 13 -16.95 42.79 58.67
C LEU A 13 -17.84 42.28 57.52
N ALA A 14 -18.91 43.00 57.20
CA ALA A 14 -19.76 42.69 56.05
C ALA A 14 -19.01 42.80 54.71
N ALA A 15 -18.15 43.82 54.56
CA ALA A 15 -17.31 43.98 53.37
C ALA A 15 -16.28 42.84 53.22
N ALA A 16 -15.67 42.40 54.33
CA ALA A 16 -14.73 41.28 54.32
C ALA A 16 -15.41 39.95 53.94
N SER A 17 -16.65 39.71 54.40
CA SER A 17 -17.43 38.52 54.02
C SER A 17 -17.80 38.49 52.53
N LEU A 18 -18.04 39.66 51.91
CA LEU A 18 -18.32 39.76 50.47
C LEU A 18 -17.09 39.47 49.60
N LEU A 19 -15.87 39.75 50.09
CA LEU A 19 -14.62 39.48 49.35
C LEU A 19 -14.14 38.03 49.48
N ALA A 20 -14.62 37.26 50.46
CA ALA A 20 -14.20 35.87 50.68
C ALA A 20 -14.71 34.87 49.61
N GLY A 21 -15.58 35.29 48.69
CA GLY A 21 -16.11 34.45 47.60
C GLY A 21 -15.28 34.47 46.31
N CYS A 22 -14.25 35.31 46.21
CA CYS A 22 -13.49 35.48 44.97
C CYS A 22 -12.32 34.47 44.84
N GLN A 23 -12.58 33.20 45.14
CA GLN A 23 -11.62 32.13 44.97
C GLN A 23 -11.84 31.47 43.61
N GLN A 24 -10.92 31.66 42.66
CA GLN A 24 -10.93 30.97 41.37
C GLN A 24 -10.63 29.49 41.61
N GLU A 25 -11.64 28.62 41.51
CA GLU A 25 -11.45 27.16 41.52
C GLU A 25 -10.64 26.76 40.29
N THR A 26 -9.34 26.54 40.49
CA THR A 26 -8.48 25.91 39.49
C THR A 26 -8.77 24.42 39.53
N ASN A 27 -9.78 23.99 38.77
CA ASN A 27 -10.01 22.58 38.55
C ASN A 27 -8.79 21.98 37.87
N ALA A 28 -8.27 20.90 38.45
CA ALA A 28 -7.18 20.15 37.86
C ALA A 28 -7.58 19.70 36.44
N PRO A 29 -6.65 19.71 35.48
CA PRO A 29 -6.94 19.23 34.13
C PRO A 29 -7.54 17.82 34.19
N GLU A 30 -8.63 17.59 33.45
CA GLU A 30 -9.26 16.28 33.42
C GLU A 30 -8.23 15.21 33.02
N PRO A 31 -8.17 14.07 33.75
CA PRO A 31 -7.22 13.03 33.44
C PRO A 31 -7.47 12.47 32.04
N VAL A 32 -6.41 12.38 31.23
CA VAL A 32 -6.49 11.85 29.87
C VAL A 32 -6.95 10.39 29.93
N ARG A 33 -8.09 10.11 29.29
CA ARG A 33 -8.68 8.77 29.24
C ARG A 33 -8.01 7.96 28.11
N PRO A 34 -7.31 6.85 28.40
CA PRO A 34 -6.71 6.04 27.36
C PRO A 34 -7.80 5.41 26.49
N VAL A 35 -7.59 5.45 25.18
CA VAL A 35 -8.47 4.84 24.18
C VAL A 35 -7.76 3.69 23.49
N LEU A 36 -8.52 2.66 23.12
CA LEU A 36 -8.01 1.59 22.27
C LEU A 36 -8.19 2.03 20.82
N SER A 37 -7.07 2.24 20.12
CA SER A 37 -7.05 2.67 18.72
C SER A 37 -6.06 1.84 17.91
N MET A 38 -6.34 1.66 16.63
CA MET A 38 -5.40 1.08 15.67
C MET A 38 -5.41 1.89 14.37
N VAL A 39 -4.28 1.92 13.66
CA VAL A 39 -4.18 2.55 12.34
C VAL A 39 -4.81 1.63 11.29
N ALA A 40 -5.80 2.13 10.55
CA ALA A 40 -6.40 1.38 9.45
C ALA A 40 -5.36 1.12 8.36
N LYS A 41 -5.25 -0.14 7.94
CA LYS A 41 -4.44 -0.55 6.78
C LYS A 41 -5.36 -0.98 5.65
N PRO A 42 -5.02 -0.70 4.39
CA PRO A 42 -5.78 -1.21 3.26
C PRO A 42 -5.75 -2.74 3.30
N ASN A 43 -6.93 -3.35 3.25
CA ASN A 43 -7.05 -4.78 3.04
C ASN A 43 -6.82 -5.05 1.56
N SER A 44 -5.63 -5.50 1.18
CA SER A 44 -5.40 -6.10 -0.12
C SER A 44 -6.23 -7.38 -0.16
N GLY A 45 -7.40 -7.30 -0.80
CA GLY A 45 -8.33 -8.43 -0.92
C GLY A 45 -7.64 -9.68 -1.45
N ASP A 46 -8.27 -10.83 -1.18
CA ASP A 46 -7.69 -12.14 -1.46
C ASP A 46 -7.07 -12.22 -2.87
N SER A 47 -5.80 -12.59 -2.92
CA SER A 47 -5.08 -12.77 -4.17
C SER A 47 -5.79 -13.85 -4.98
N THR A 48 -6.44 -13.47 -6.08
CA THR A 48 -7.04 -14.45 -6.99
C THR A 48 -5.92 -15.14 -7.75
N VAL A 49 -5.76 -16.44 -7.52
CA VAL A 49 -4.77 -17.26 -8.22
C VAL A 49 -5.42 -17.84 -9.47
N ALA A 50 -4.86 -17.50 -10.64
CA ALA A 50 -5.23 -18.13 -11.90
C ALA A 50 -4.16 -19.15 -12.30
N VAL A 51 -4.59 -20.37 -12.57
CA VAL A 51 -3.73 -21.42 -13.12
C VAL A 51 -3.82 -21.37 -14.65
N GLY A 52 -2.70 -21.51 -15.32
CA GLY A 52 -2.63 -21.49 -16.79
C GLY A 52 -1.37 -22.14 -17.31
N VAL A 53 -1.28 -22.23 -18.63
CA VAL A 53 -0.11 -22.76 -19.33
C VAL A 53 0.55 -21.63 -20.12
N VAL A 54 1.88 -21.58 -20.11
CA VAL A 54 2.64 -20.65 -20.92
C VAL A 54 2.76 -21.21 -22.33
N GLU A 55 2.18 -20.51 -23.31
CA GLU A 55 2.27 -20.88 -24.73
C GLU A 55 3.17 -19.90 -25.50
N PRO A 56 3.88 -20.38 -26.54
CA PRO A 56 4.67 -19.52 -27.39
C PRO A 56 3.77 -18.56 -28.18
N ARG A 57 4.17 -17.30 -28.29
CA ARG A 57 3.46 -16.30 -29.11
C ARG A 57 3.37 -16.73 -30.59
N TYR A 58 4.41 -17.38 -31.10
CA TYR A 58 4.47 -17.91 -32.45
C TYR A 58 5.07 -19.32 -32.44
N LYS A 59 4.42 -20.25 -33.13
CA LYS A 59 4.90 -21.62 -33.35
C LYS A 59 4.83 -21.92 -34.85
N THR A 60 5.99 -22.05 -35.48
CA THR A 60 6.08 -22.27 -36.93
C THR A 60 6.54 -23.68 -37.22
N ASN A 61 5.81 -24.39 -38.08
CA ASN A 61 6.25 -25.65 -38.64
C ASN A 61 7.00 -25.37 -39.95
N LEU A 62 8.33 -25.38 -39.89
CA LEU A 62 9.16 -25.08 -41.06
C LEU A 62 9.25 -26.29 -41.98
N GLY A 63 9.06 -26.06 -43.27
CA GLY A 63 9.15 -27.07 -44.31
C GLY A 63 9.67 -26.47 -45.62
N PHE A 64 10.26 -27.31 -46.46
CA PHE A 64 10.67 -26.89 -47.79
C PHE A 64 9.46 -26.63 -48.68
N ARG A 65 9.54 -25.59 -49.52
CA ARG A 65 8.46 -25.18 -50.43
C ARG A 65 8.42 -25.98 -51.73
N VAL A 66 9.48 -26.75 -51.99
CA VAL A 66 9.65 -27.58 -53.18
C VAL A 66 10.02 -28.99 -52.73
N LEU A 67 9.70 -29.97 -53.56
CA LEU A 67 10.16 -31.33 -53.36
C LEU A 67 11.63 -31.45 -53.77
N GLY A 68 12.36 -32.36 -53.13
CA GLY A 68 13.75 -32.62 -53.44
C GLY A 68 14.40 -33.56 -52.43
N ARG A 69 15.71 -33.79 -52.59
CA ARG A 69 16.51 -34.60 -51.67
C ARG A 69 17.16 -33.71 -50.62
N LEU A 70 17.02 -34.04 -49.34
CA LEU A 70 17.72 -33.32 -48.26
C LEU A 70 19.24 -33.54 -48.40
N THR A 71 20.01 -32.46 -48.53
CA THR A 71 21.47 -32.52 -48.68
C THR A 71 22.21 -32.18 -47.39
N SER A 72 21.64 -31.31 -46.55
CA SER A 72 22.24 -30.96 -45.27
C SER A 72 21.21 -30.53 -44.22
N ARG A 73 21.55 -30.72 -42.93
CA ARG A 73 20.81 -30.19 -41.77
C ARG A 73 21.81 -29.83 -40.65
N PRO A 74 22.32 -28.58 -40.62
CA PRO A 74 23.38 -28.17 -39.71
C PRO A 74 22.88 -27.73 -38.32
N VAL A 75 21.64 -28.09 -37.95
CA VAL A 75 21.05 -27.77 -36.64
C VAL A 75 20.44 -29.01 -36.00
N TYR A 76 20.40 -29.02 -34.68
CA TYR A 76 19.86 -30.09 -33.85
C TYR A 76 18.64 -29.63 -33.06
N VAL A 77 17.91 -30.60 -32.51
CA VAL A 77 16.76 -30.33 -31.65
C VAL A 77 17.27 -29.66 -30.36
N GLY A 78 16.67 -28.53 -30.01
CA GLY A 78 17.07 -27.72 -28.85
C GLY A 78 17.99 -26.55 -29.20
N ASP A 79 18.52 -26.48 -30.42
CA ASP A 79 19.35 -25.36 -30.84
C ASP A 79 18.57 -24.05 -30.87
N ILE A 80 19.21 -22.99 -30.38
CA ILE A 80 18.73 -21.62 -30.58
C ILE A 80 19.18 -21.15 -31.97
N VAL A 81 18.23 -20.62 -32.73
CA VAL A 81 18.45 -20.14 -34.09
C VAL A 81 18.01 -18.69 -34.20
N SER A 82 18.68 -17.95 -35.07
CA SER A 82 18.36 -16.56 -35.40
C SER A 82 17.78 -16.47 -36.80
N GLU A 83 17.12 -15.36 -37.10
CA GLU A 83 16.63 -15.07 -38.45
C GLU A 83 17.75 -15.18 -39.48
N GLY A 84 17.43 -15.76 -40.64
CA GLY A 84 18.40 -15.98 -41.73
C GLY A 84 19.35 -17.17 -41.53
N LYS A 85 19.37 -17.82 -40.35
CA LYS A 85 20.21 -19.02 -40.14
C LYS A 85 19.69 -20.19 -40.97
N ILE A 86 20.59 -20.81 -41.74
CA ILE A 86 20.28 -22.01 -42.52
C ILE A 86 20.04 -23.18 -41.56
N ILE A 87 18.85 -23.76 -41.60
CA ILE A 87 18.46 -24.94 -40.81
C ILE A 87 18.44 -26.23 -41.63
N GLY A 88 18.45 -26.13 -42.96
CA GLY A 88 18.51 -27.27 -43.85
C GLY A 88 18.57 -26.85 -45.32
N THR A 89 19.14 -27.72 -46.15
CA THR A 89 19.27 -27.50 -47.60
C THR A 89 18.71 -28.70 -48.34
N ILE A 90 17.99 -28.43 -49.43
CA ILE A 90 17.39 -29.44 -50.30
C ILE A 90 17.90 -29.24 -51.73
N ASP A 91 18.12 -30.34 -52.45
CA ASP A 91 18.35 -30.35 -53.90
C ASP A 91 17.03 -30.62 -54.62
N SER A 92 16.52 -29.60 -55.30
CA SER A 92 15.24 -29.63 -56.03
C SER A 92 15.32 -30.25 -57.42
N THR A 93 16.52 -30.64 -57.89
CA THR A 93 16.71 -31.27 -59.21
C THR A 93 16.84 -32.80 -59.15
N ALA A 94 16.90 -33.35 -57.93
CA ALA A 94 17.12 -34.77 -57.68
C ALA A 94 15.82 -35.62 -57.67
N LEU A 95 14.74 -35.15 -58.32
CA LEU A 95 13.45 -35.84 -58.42
C LEU A 95 12.98 -35.95 -59.87
#